data_AF-A0A830FCI5-F1
#
_entry.id   AF-A0A830FCI5-F1
#
_cell.length_a   1.000
_cell.length_b   1.000
_cell.length_c   1.000
_cell.angle_alpha   90.00
_cell.angle_beta   90.00
_cell.angle_gamma   90.00
#
_symmetry.space_group_name_H-M   'P 1'
#
loop_
_entity.id
_entity.type
_entity.pdbx_description
1 polymer ?
#
loop_
_entity_poly.entity_id
_entity_poly.type
_entity_poly.pdbx_seq_one_letter_code
_entity_poly.pdbx_strand_id
1 'polypeptide(L)'
;MARERAQLVLIAGIGIAVTFVALALILNTVIYTENLATRSTADGEAAITVEDAAITGVNGLISEANYHDYDSYGALARAFDRGVAAFTQSEQVHRATHGTLLNVSVDGTTNGTHVVQESNRTLANADGDANWDAARNVDGVRAFRLNLSANSLDSGDALGVTVDGSDPGDAWTGTLSADSTGTPTLTTGGETYTATDAGQWVTLDVTGGTFNGTALSAIDLPENGPYTIKIANGGDATGRYAFVVDQRYSDFGSQYGGFFEPEYPYSNTVSESPYAVRGIYSADVTFTYRSESVAYTNTPTLRPEEKPGGEPFAVAVPRGILNYVTDAGDTLNAFYSNGTHTGYAMPAGVTATSIGPETNLDGDEAAEFPVVYDNKSVALVDESTGETDTIAVEPNAQSSNALLWTGSFRGGSTAVWYAGDSRDFIHNATTSSVTAEAYDVSSNGISAVAGAADIDGSGADELVYVDGSGQLRYVTAAGVTEQKIENGGTGANYGPGVGRPYDFDGDGTARVPFVDGSNNLKLIGAGGTPTTVVSGNVAKAPLGVFDVDTDGSMEIVFVQDGSLYYVDDVTGTPNVTQLTDSDGDPVTVVEGPGAA
;
A
#
# COMPACT_ATOMS: atom_id res chain seq x y z
N MET A 1 -29.34 -43.47 77.80
CA MET A 1 -28.55 -42.25 77.55
C MET A 1 -27.37 -42.40 76.57
N ALA A 2 -26.67 -43.55 76.46
CA ALA A 2 -25.58 -43.70 75.47
C ALA A 2 -26.05 -43.93 74.02
N ARG A 3 -27.21 -44.59 73.83
CA ARG A 3 -27.78 -44.92 72.51
C ARG A 3 -28.33 -43.68 71.76
N GLU A 4 -28.88 -42.72 72.50
CA GLU A 4 -29.42 -41.46 71.95
C GLU A 4 -28.31 -40.50 71.48
N ARG A 5 -27.15 -40.48 72.16
CA ARG A 5 -25.99 -39.66 71.75
C ARG A 5 -25.31 -40.20 70.48
N ALA A 6 -25.25 -41.53 70.32
CA ALA A 6 -24.71 -42.16 69.12
C ALA A 6 -25.59 -41.90 67.87
N GLN A 7 -26.92 -41.88 68.04
CA GLN A 7 -27.85 -41.50 66.97
C GLN A 7 -27.77 -40.01 66.60
N LEU A 8 -27.61 -39.12 67.59
CA LEU A 8 -27.40 -37.69 67.33
C LEU A 8 -26.10 -37.41 66.57
N VAL A 9 -25.01 -38.14 66.87
CA VAL A 9 -23.75 -38.02 66.12
C VAL A 9 -23.89 -38.57 64.70
N LEU A 10 -24.63 -39.66 64.49
CA LEU A 10 -24.88 -40.20 63.15
C LEU A 10 -25.73 -39.25 62.30
N ILE A 11 -26.81 -38.69 62.87
CA ILE A 11 -27.68 -37.75 62.17
C ILE A 11 -26.93 -36.45 61.87
N ALA A 12 -26.14 -35.94 62.81
CA ALA A 12 -25.29 -34.77 62.57
C ALA A 12 -24.21 -35.04 61.52
N GLY A 13 -23.59 -36.22 61.53
CA GLY A 13 -22.59 -36.63 60.54
C GLY A 13 -23.16 -36.76 59.12
N ILE A 14 -24.35 -37.35 58.98
CA ILE A 14 -25.05 -37.44 57.70
C ILE A 14 -25.49 -36.04 57.24
N GLY A 15 -26.01 -35.21 58.15
CA GLY A 15 -26.39 -33.83 57.85
C GLY A 15 -25.21 -33.06 57.26
N ILE A 16 -24.05 -33.09 57.92
CA ILE A 16 -22.83 -32.43 57.44
C ILE A 16 -22.37 -32.99 56.09
N ALA A 17 -22.41 -34.31 55.90
CA ALA A 17 -22.02 -34.93 54.63
C ALA A 17 -22.91 -34.48 53.47
N VAL A 18 -24.22 -34.40 53.69
CA VAL A 18 -25.17 -33.91 52.67
C VAL A 18 -24.93 -32.43 52.36
N THR A 19 -24.64 -31.60 53.37
CA THR A 19 -24.31 -30.19 53.13
C THR A 19 -23.03 -30.03 52.33
N PHE A 20 -22.01 -30.86 52.56
CA PHE A 20 -20.77 -30.82 51.76
C PHE A 20 -21.00 -31.25 50.32
N VAL A 21 -21.83 -32.28 50.08
CA VAL A 21 -22.19 -32.69 48.71
C VAL A 21 -23.01 -31.61 48.00
N ALA A 22 -23.97 -31.00 48.68
CA ALA A 22 -24.75 -29.90 48.13
C ALA A 22 -23.86 -28.68 47.85
N LEU A 23 -22.94 -28.34 48.76
CA LEU A 23 -21.99 -27.24 48.58
C LEU A 23 -21.03 -27.52 47.42
N ALA A 24 -20.53 -28.75 47.28
CA ALA A 24 -19.66 -29.14 46.17
C ALA A 24 -20.40 -29.11 44.83
N LEU A 25 -21.67 -29.54 44.78
CA LEU A 25 -22.49 -29.44 43.57
C LEU A 25 -22.77 -27.99 43.21
N ILE A 26 -23.10 -27.13 44.19
CA ILE A 26 -23.31 -25.70 43.94
C ILE A 26 -22.02 -25.04 43.48
N LEU A 27 -20.89 -25.31 44.13
CA LEU A 27 -19.59 -24.76 43.75
C LEU A 27 -19.18 -25.20 42.34
N ASN A 28 -19.35 -26.47 42.00
CA ASN A 28 -19.11 -26.98 40.65
C ASN A 28 -20.06 -26.37 39.62
N THR A 29 -21.30 -26.08 40.00
CA THR A 29 -22.28 -25.45 39.09
C THR A 29 -21.93 -23.97 38.87
N VAL A 30 -21.58 -23.23 39.93
CA VAL A 30 -21.19 -21.81 39.84
C VAL A 30 -19.92 -21.67 39.01
N ILE A 31 -18.89 -22.49 39.26
CA ILE A 31 -17.66 -22.48 38.48
C ILE A 31 -17.93 -22.82 37.00
N TYR A 32 -18.85 -23.75 36.73
CA TYR A 32 -19.20 -24.12 35.34
C TYR A 32 -19.98 -23.01 34.63
N THR A 33 -20.94 -22.38 35.31
CA THR A 33 -21.73 -21.27 34.75
C THR A 33 -20.90 -20.00 34.57
N GLU A 34 -20.01 -19.69 35.51
CA GLU A 34 -19.10 -18.54 35.44
C GLU A 34 -18.07 -18.74 34.32
N ASN A 35 -17.44 -19.92 34.23
CA ASN A 35 -16.53 -20.23 33.12
C ASN A 35 -17.21 -20.23 31.74
N LEU A 36 -18.47 -20.68 31.65
CA LEU A 36 -19.22 -20.69 30.39
C LEU A 36 -19.62 -19.28 29.95
N ALA A 37 -20.10 -18.46 30.89
CA ALA A 37 -20.47 -17.08 30.62
C ALA A 37 -19.26 -16.26 30.18
N THR A 38 -18.14 -16.33 30.91
CA THR A 38 -16.91 -15.58 30.60
C THR A 38 -16.30 -15.99 29.26
N ARG A 39 -16.31 -17.30 28.93
CA ARG A 39 -15.86 -17.78 27.60
C ARG A 39 -16.72 -17.27 26.46
N SER A 40 -18.05 -17.29 26.58
CA SER A 40 -18.95 -16.80 25.51
C SER A 40 -18.79 -15.30 25.22
N THR A 41 -18.50 -14.49 26.25
CA THR A 41 -18.19 -13.08 26.08
C THR A 41 -16.82 -12.85 25.45
N ALA A 42 -15.79 -13.60 25.87
CA ALA A 42 -14.44 -13.47 25.32
C ALA A 42 -14.37 -13.87 23.83
N ASP A 43 -15.06 -14.95 23.44
CA ASP A 43 -15.09 -15.42 22.05
C ASP A 43 -15.92 -14.50 21.14
N GLY A 44 -16.95 -13.83 21.68
CA GLY A 44 -17.75 -12.84 20.95
C GLY A 44 -17.02 -11.51 20.75
N GLU A 45 -16.26 -11.05 21.74
CA GLU A 45 -15.41 -9.87 21.64
C GLU A 45 -14.30 -10.08 20.60
N ALA A 46 -13.69 -11.27 20.59
CA ALA A 46 -12.72 -11.66 19.57
C ALA A 46 -13.30 -11.62 18.15
N ALA A 47 -14.55 -12.07 17.94
CA ALA A 47 -15.18 -12.02 16.62
C ALA A 47 -15.35 -10.58 16.10
N ILE A 48 -15.69 -9.63 16.98
CA ILE A 48 -15.85 -8.22 16.64
C ILE A 48 -14.49 -7.56 16.34
N THR A 49 -13.45 -7.82 17.14
CA THR A 49 -12.10 -7.30 16.87
C THR A 49 -11.56 -7.80 15.53
N VAL A 50 -11.83 -9.05 15.19
CA VAL A 50 -11.43 -9.65 13.91
C VAL A 50 -12.19 -9.02 12.74
N GLU A 51 -13.49 -8.78 12.91
CA GLU A 51 -14.28 -8.08 11.92
C GLU A 51 -13.79 -6.65 11.70
N ASP A 52 -13.50 -5.89 12.75
CA ASP A 52 -13.03 -4.50 12.65
C ASP A 52 -11.69 -4.39 11.88
N ALA A 53 -10.76 -5.29 12.18
CA ALA A 53 -9.50 -5.42 11.44
C ALA A 53 -9.73 -5.83 9.97
N ALA A 54 -10.73 -6.68 9.70
CA ALA A 54 -11.06 -7.10 8.34
C ALA A 54 -11.78 -6.01 7.54
N ILE A 55 -12.69 -5.25 8.16
CA ILE A 55 -13.34 -4.07 7.58
C ILE A 55 -12.28 -3.04 7.20
N THR A 56 -11.34 -2.78 8.11
CA THR A 56 -10.16 -1.92 7.90
C THR A 56 -9.37 -2.34 6.67
N GLY A 57 -8.94 -3.61 6.60
CA GLY A 57 -8.14 -4.11 5.47
C GLY A 57 -8.89 -4.09 4.14
N VAL A 58 -10.18 -4.43 4.15
CA VAL A 58 -10.98 -4.49 2.92
C VAL A 58 -11.39 -3.10 2.43
N ASN A 59 -11.61 -2.12 3.31
CA ASN A 59 -11.87 -0.74 2.90
C ASN A 59 -10.71 -0.19 2.04
N GLY A 60 -9.47 -0.49 2.40
CA GLY A 60 -8.28 -0.10 1.61
C GLY A 60 -8.30 -0.64 0.17
N LEU A 61 -8.87 -1.84 -0.05
CA LEU A 61 -8.95 -2.44 -1.38
C LEU A 61 -9.94 -1.71 -2.32
N ILE A 62 -10.95 -1.01 -1.78
CA ILE A 62 -11.85 -0.18 -2.59
C ILE A 62 -11.07 1.02 -3.14
N SER A 63 -10.28 1.67 -2.29
CA SER A 63 -9.43 2.80 -2.66
C SER A 63 -8.39 2.40 -3.71
N GLU A 64 -7.75 1.24 -3.51
CA GLU A 64 -6.79 0.67 -4.46
C GLU A 64 -7.40 0.44 -5.84
N ALA A 65 -8.55 -0.25 -5.90
CA ALA A 65 -9.25 -0.49 -7.16
C ALA A 65 -9.62 0.83 -7.86
N ASN A 66 -10.08 1.83 -7.11
CA ASN A 66 -10.43 3.14 -7.63
C ASN A 66 -9.24 3.92 -8.22
N TYR A 67 -8.03 3.59 -7.79
CA TYR A 67 -6.79 4.23 -8.25
C TYR A 67 -6.17 3.51 -9.45
N HIS A 68 -6.29 2.18 -9.57
CA HIS A 68 -5.58 1.42 -10.60
C HIS A 68 -6.47 0.74 -11.66
N ASP A 69 -7.73 0.43 -11.37
CA ASP A 69 -8.55 -0.48 -12.21
C ASP A 69 -9.77 0.21 -12.87
N TYR A 70 -9.70 1.52 -13.09
CA TYR A 70 -10.84 2.38 -13.50
C TYR A 70 -11.26 2.30 -14.98
N ASP A 71 -10.68 1.39 -15.76
CA ASP A 71 -11.00 1.16 -17.18
C ASP A 71 -12.49 0.89 -17.41
N SER A 72 -13.10 0.12 -16.53
CA SER A 72 -14.53 -0.18 -16.57
C SER A 72 -15.04 -0.55 -15.18
N TYR A 73 -16.33 -0.39 -14.93
CA TYR A 73 -16.95 -0.88 -13.70
C TYR A 73 -16.77 -2.38 -13.47
N GLY A 74 -16.65 -3.16 -14.56
CA GLY A 74 -16.34 -4.58 -14.47
C GLY A 74 -14.88 -4.88 -14.14
N ALA A 75 -13.94 -3.98 -14.45
CA ALA A 75 -12.54 -4.11 -14.06
C ALA A 75 -12.40 -3.82 -12.56
N LEU A 76 -12.91 -2.66 -12.11
CA LEU A 76 -13.03 -2.27 -10.71
C LEU A 76 -13.61 -3.37 -9.81
N ALA A 77 -14.79 -3.88 -10.16
CA ALA A 77 -15.44 -4.93 -9.37
C ALA A 77 -14.60 -6.21 -9.31
N ARG A 78 -13.95 -6.62 -10.41
CA ARG A 78 -13.09 -7.81 -10.42
C ARG A 78 -11.80 -7.59 -9.62
N ALA A 79 -11.22 -6.41 -9.67
CA ALA A 79 -10.02 -6.07 -8.90
C ALA A 79 -10.32 -6.11 -7.41
N PHE A 80 -11.42 -5.48 -6.98
CA PHE A 80 -11.89 -5.54 -5.61
C PHE A 80 -12.21 -6.98 -5.17
N ASP A 81 -12.93 -7.75 -5.99
CA ASP A 81 -13.22 -9.17 -5.71
C ASP A 81 -11.93 -10.01 -5.56
N ARG A 82 -10.93 -9.81 -6.43
CA ARG A 82 -9.64 -10.50 -6.35
C ARG A 82 -8.88 -10.11 -5.09
N GLY A 83 -8.85 -8.81 -4.75
CA GLY A 83 -8.23 -8.32 -3.52
C GLY A 83 -8.87 -8.93 -2.28
N VAL A 84 -10.20 -8.97 -2.21
CA VAL A 84 -10.94 -9.57 -1.08
C VAL A 84 -10.70 -11.08 -1.00
N ALA A 85 -10.60 -11.77 -2.13
CA ALA A 85 -10.26 -13.18 -2.16
C ALA A 85 -8.84 -13.44 -1.64
N ALA A 86 -7.85 -12.64 -2.05
CA ALA A 86 -6.48 -12.72 -1.57
C ALA A 86 -6.37 -12.41 -0.07
N PHE A 87 -7.04 -11.34 0.39
CA PHE A 87 -7.16 -11.01 1.81
C PHE A 87 -7.75 -12.16 2.62
N THR A 88 -8.88 -12.72 2.14
CA THR A 88 -9.55 -13.85 2.81
C THR A 88 -8.64 -15.07 2.88
N GLN A 89 -7.90 -15.37 1.81
CA GLN A 89 -6.98 -16.50 1.78
C GLN A 89 -5.85 -16.33 2.80
N SER A 90 -5.26 -15.13 2.88
CA SER A 90 -4.23 -14.78 3.86
C SER A 90 -4.74 -14.94 5.30
N GLU A 91 -5.92 -14.37 5.60
CA GLU A 91 -6.54 -14.47 6.91
C GLU A 91 -6.92 -15.91 7.29
N GLN A 92 -7.36 -16.74 6.34
CA GLN A 92 -7.67 -18.14 6.60
C GLN A 92 -6.43 -18.93 7.03
N VAL A 93 -5.28 -18.70 6.40
CA VAL A 93 -4.02 -19.35 6.76
C VAL A 93 -3.58 -18.93 8.16
N HIS A 94 -3.59 -17.63 8.45
CA HIS A 94 -3.22 -17.10 9.76
C HIS A 94 -4.16 -17.61 10.87
N ARG A 95 -5.47 -17.66 10.62
CA ARG A 95 -6.48 -18.02 11.62
C ARG A 95 -6.64 -19.52 11.83
N ALA A 96 -6.26 -20.35 10.85
CA ALA A 96 -6.23 -21.80 11.01
C ALA A 96 -5.32 -22.22 12.18
N THR A 97 -4.24 -21.49 12.44
CA THR A 97 -3.34 -21.73 13.60
C THR A 97 -4.02 -21.43 14.95
N HIS A 98 -5.04 -20.58 14.94
CA HIS A 98 -5.83 -20.16 16.10
C HIS A 98 -7.17 -20.92 16.22
N GLY A 99 -7.43 -21.90 15.35
CA GLY A 99 -8.69 -22.67 15.36
C GLY A 99 -9.92 -21.85 14.97
N THR A 100 -9.73 -20.76 14.25
CA THR A 100 -10.80 -19.85 13.79
C THR A 100 -10.77 -19.73 12.27
N LEU A 101 -11.90 -19.38 11.68
CA LEU A 101 -12.06 -19.20 10.23
C LEU A 101 -12.73 -17.85 9.99
N LEU A 102 -12.15 -17.06 9.10
CA LEU A 102 -12.76 -15.87 8.54
C LEU A 102 -13.00 -16.13 7.04
N ASN A 103 -14.19 -15.79 6.57
CA ASN A 103 -14.49 -15.75 5.14
C ASN A 103 -15.07 -14.39 4.81
N VAL A 104 -14.47 -13.69 3.85
CA VAL A 104 -14.97 -12.43 3.34
C VAL A 104 -15.40 -12.64 1.88
N SER A 105 -16.56 -12.13 1.52
CA SER A 105 -17.07 -12.20 0.15
C SER A 105 -17.77 -10.92 -0.23
N VAL A 106 -17.54 -10.45 -1.44
CA VAL A 106 -18.23 -9.28 -2.00
C VAL A 106 -19.59 -9.72 -2.54
N ASP A 107 -20.64 -9.02 -2.11
CA ASP A 107 -22.01 -9.25 -2.56
C ASP A 107 -22.38 -8.35 -3.74
N GLY A 108 -21.82 -7.15 -3.78
CA GLY A 108 -21.97 -6.22 -4.89
C GLY A 108 -21.25 -4.89 -4.68
N THR A 109 -21.08 -4.15 -5.77
CA THR A 109 -20.50 -2.80 -5.78
C THR A 109 -21.49 -1.77 -6.30
N THR A 110 -21.42 -0.57 -5.74
CA THR A 110 -22.14 0.62 -6.20
C THR A 110 -21.20 1.45 -7.07
N ASN A 111 -21.63 1.74 -8.29
CA ASN A 111 -20.81 2.46 -9.27
C ASN A 111 -20.82 3.96 -8.99
N GLY A 112 -19.64 4.55 -8.85
CA GLY A 112 -19.42 5.98 -8.71
C GLY A 112 -18.51 6.56 -9.79
N THR A 113 -18.08 7.79 -9.53
CA THR A 113 -17.06 8.51 -10.31
C THR A 113 -15.99 8.98 -9.36
N HIS A 114 -14.74 8.63 -9.65
CA HIS A 114 -13.57 9.06 -8.90
C HIS A 114 -12.98 10.28 -9.61
N VAL A 115 -12.86 11.39 -8.88
CA VAL A 115 -12.28 12.64 -9.37
C VAL A 115 -10.94 12.83 -8.69
N VAL A 116 -9.91 13.18 -9.47
CA VAL A 116 -8.54 13.25 -8.98
C VAL A 116 -7.80 14.45 -9.58
N GLN A 117 -6.99 15.10 -8.74
CA GLN A 117 -5.86 15.93 -9.12
C GLN A 117 -4.60 15.34 -8.47
N GLU A 118 -3.82 14.63 -9.28
CA GLU A 118 -2.60 13.95 -8.81
C GLU A 118 -1.38 14.84 -8.92
N SER A 119 -1.35 15.72 -9.92
CA SER A 119 -0.27 16.69 -10.06
C SER A 119 -0.35 17.73 -8.95
N ASN A 120 0.80 18.10 -8.38
CA ASN A 120 0.87 19.24 -7.46
C ASN A 120 0.76 20.56 -8.23
N ARG A 121 -0.46 21.04 -8.44
CA ARG A 121 -0.78 22.26 -9.19
C ARG A 121 -1.85 23.09 -8.48
N THR A 122 -2.15 24.26 -9.03
CA THR A 122 -3.30 25.03 -8.54
C THR A 122 -4.58 24.21 -8.64
N LEU A 123 -5.52 24.40 -7.72
CA LEU A 123 -6.83 23.75 -7.70
C LEU A 123 -7.81 24.34 -8.74
N ALA A 124 -7.28 24.88 -9.83
CA ALA A 124 -8.04 25.30 -10.98
C ALA A 124 -8.42 24.08 -11.85
N ASN A 125 -9.55 24.18 -12.54
CA ASN A 125 -10.01 23.14 -13.47
C ASN A 125 -9.03 22.94 -14.67
N ALA A 126 -9.33 22.00 -15.56
CA ALA A 126 -8.47 21.70 -16.72
C ALA A 126 -8.23 22.93 -17.64
N ASP A 127 -9.21 23.83 -17.75
CA ASP A 127 -9.12 25.07 -18.53
C ASP A 127 -8.46 26.24 -17.77
N GLY A 128 -8.11 26.05 -16.50
CA GLY A 128 -7.49 27.06 -15.65
C GLY A 128 -8.46 28.00 -14.94
N ASP A 129 -9.77 27.69 -14.89
CA ASP A 129 -10.72 28.43 -14.05
C ASP A 129 -10.51 28.10 -12.56
N ALA A 130 -10.26 29.13 -11.77
CA ALA A 130 -10.07 29.04 -10.32
C ALA A 130 -11.39 28.94 -9.55
N ASN A 131 -12.53 29.23 -10.17
CA ASN A 131 -13.85 29.18 -9.52
C ASN A 131 -14.79 28.28 -10.31
N TRP A 132 -14.97 27.04 -9.85
CA TRP A 132 -15.63 26.03 -10.65
C TRP A 132 -16.37 24.99 -9.80
N ASP A 133 -17.35 24.34 -10.43
CA ASP A 133 -18.10 23.24 -9.82
C ASP A 133 -17.38 21.92 -10.13
N ALA A 134 -16.72 21.34 -9.13
CA ALA A 134 -16.06 20.06 -9.25
C ALA A 134 -17.04 18.90 -9.41
N ALA A 135 -18.20 18.96 -8.77
CA ALA A 135 -19.27 18.00 -9.03
C ALA A 135 -20.61 18.70 -8.98
N ARG A 136 -21.55 18.25 -9.81
CA ARG A 136 -22.91 18.80 -9.88
C ARG A 136 -23.93 17.70 -9.72
N ASN A 137 -24.98 18.00 -8.97
CA ASN A 137 -26.14 17.12 -8.80
C ASN A 137 -25.77 15.68 -8.38
N VAL A 138 -24.84 15.55 -7.43
CA VAL A 138 -24.40 14.23 -6.92
C VAL A 138 -25.15 13.87 -5.64
N ASP A 139 -25.57 12.62 -5.50
CA ASP A 139 -26.36 12.18 -4.33
C ASP A 139 -25.50 11.92 -3.09
N GLY A 140 -24.18 11.87 -3.26
CA GLY A 140 -23.22 11.55 -2.22
C GLY A 140 -21.79 11.88 -2.64
N VAL A 141 -20.97 12.21 -1.65
CA VAL A 141 -19.51 12.36 -1.78
C VAL A 141 -18.84 11.55 -0.67
N ARG A 142 -17.71 10.94 -0.99
CA ARG A 142 -16.87 10.13 -0.09
C ARG A 142 -15.40 10.39 -0.36
N ALA A 143 -14.56 10.08 0.62
CA ALA A 143 -13.11 10.25 0.51
C ALA A 143 -12.71 11.65 0.00
N PHE A 144 -13.47 12.70 0.36
CA PHE A 144 -13.20 14.04 -0.16
C PHE A 144 -12.12 14.71 0.66
N ARG A 145 -10.94 14.81 0.04
CA ARG A 145 -9.73 15.22 0.72
C ARG A 145 -8.87 16.09 -0.14
N LEU A 146 -8.15 16.98 0.52
CA LEU A 146 -7.18 17.88 -0.06
C LEU A 146 -5.87 17.73 0.71
N ASN A 147 -4.75 17.73 0.00
CA ASN A 147 -3.44 17.95 0.59
C ASN A 147 -2.77 19.10 -0.15
N LEU A 148 -2.54 20.18 0.58
CA LEU A 148 -2.13 21.46 0.03
C LEU A 148 -0.73 21.79 0.48
N SER A 149 0.04 22.41 -0.40
CA SER A 149 1.34 22.96 -0.06
C SER A 149 1.13 24.10 0.92
N ALA A 150 1.62 23.95 2.15
CA ALA A 150 1.41 24.91 3.24
C ALA A 150 1.89 26.33 2.87
N ASN A 151 2.97 26.41 2.08
CA ASN A 151 3.56 27.65 1.60
C ASN A 151 2.79 28.34 0.47
N SER A 152 1.78 27.67 -0.11
CA SER A 152 0.98 28.23 -1.21
C SER A 152 -0.22 29.03 -0.70
N LEU A 153 -0.63 28.78 0.54
CA LEU A 153 -1.75 29.48 1.17
C LEU A 153 -1.30 30.89 1.57
N ASP A 154 -2.05 31.91 1.15
CA ASP A 154 -1.85 33.30 1.57
C ASP A 154 -2.91 33.72 2.61
N SER A 155 -2.61 34.82 3.29
CA SER A 155 -3.47 35.55 4.22
C SER A 155 -4.49 36.48 3.55
N GLY A 156 -4.35 36.76 2.24
CA GLY A 156 -5.17 37.71 1.49
C GLY A 156 -6.34 37.08 0.73
N ASP A 157 -6.07 36.03 -0.06
CA ASP A 157 -7.05 35.32 -0.89
C ASP A 157 -7.10 33.86 -0.46
N ALA A 158 -8.22 33.46 0.16
CA ALA A 158 -8.38 32.13 0.75
C ALA A 158 -9.03 31.15 -0.23
N LEU A 159 -8.52 29.92 -0.25
CA LEU A 159 -9.15 28.80 -0.95
C LEU A 159 -10.48 28.47 -0.28
N GLY A 160 -11.56 28.47 -1.06
CA GLY A 160 -12.89 28.05 -0.62
C GLY A 160 -13.23 26.65 -1.12
N VAL A 161 -13.65 25.77 -0.22
CA VAL A 161 -14.25 24.47 -0.54
C VAL A 161 -15.66 24.44 0.00
N THR A 162 -16.64 24.09 -0.83
CA THR A 162 -18.04 24.02 -0.41
C THR A 162 -18.69 22.74 -0.90
N VAL A 163 -19.41 22.06 -0.01
CA VAL A 163 -20.38 21.01 -0.36
C VAL A 163 -21.76 21.65 -0.18
N ASP A 164 -22.36 22.06 -1.30
CA ASP A 164 -23.60 22.84 -1.35
C ASP A 164 -24.78 21.90 -1.61
N GLY A 165 -25.68 21.77 -0.63
CA GLY A 165 -26.92 21.03 -0.74
C GLY A 165 -27.98 21.76 -1.56
N SER A 166 -29.08 21.06 -1.80
CA SER A 166 -30.18 21.61 -2.60
C SER A 166 -31.04 22.63 -1.85
N ASP A 167 -31.05 22.57 -0.51
CA ASP A 167 -31.86 23.45 0.33
C ASP A 167 -31.10 24.73 0.71
N PRO A 168 -31.75 25.92 0.71
CA PRO A 168 -31.07 27.16 1.06
C PRO A 168 -30.50 27.15 2.48
N GLY A 169 -29.18 27.29 2.58
CA GLY A 169 -28.45 27.27 3.86
C GLY A 169 -28.01 25.88 4.31
N ASP A 170 -28.29 24.85 3.53
CA ASP A 170 -27.78 23.48 3.71
C ASP A 170 -26.46 23.33 2.95
N ALA A 171 -25.40 23.91 3.47
CA ALA A 171 -24.08 23.85 2.86
C ALA A 171 -23.00 23.78 3.93
N TRP A 172 -22.02 22.92 3.70
CA TRP A 172 -20.76 22.96 4.43
C TRP A 172 -19.76 23.81 3.65
N THR A 173 -19.08 24.72 4.33
CA THR A 173 -18.03 25.55 3.74
C THR A 173 -16.78 25.53 4.62
N GLY A 174 -15.63 25.27 3.97
CA GLY A 174 -14.30 25.44 4.54
C GLY A 174 -13.55 26.53 3.78
N THR A 175 -12.86 27.41 4.51
CA THR A 175 -12.00 28.44 3.95
C THR A 175 -10.58 28.25 4.46
N LEU A 176 -9.64 27.99 3.56
CA LEU A 176 -8.24 27.69 3.87
C LEU A 176 -7.35 28.88 3.52
N SER A 177 -6.52 29.29 4.46
CA SER A 177 -5.62 30.45 4.35
C SER A 177 -4.39 30.25 5.22
N ALA A 178 -3.42 31.16 5.15
CA ALA A 178 -2.34 31.26 6.14
C ALA A 178 -2.57 32.41 7.12
N ASP A 179 -2.19 32.23 8.38
CA ASP A 179 -2.20 33.30 9.37
C ASP A 179 -1.06 34.30 9.17
N SER A 180 -0.96 35.31 10.04
CA SER A 180 0.09 36.34 9.95
C SER A 180 1.52 35.82 10.11
N THR A 181 1.70 34.57 10.56
CA THR A 181 2.98 33.89 10.70
C THR A 181 3.27 32.91 9.57
N GLY A 182 2.34 32.75 8.63
CA GLY A 182 2.44 31.80 7.52
C GLY A 182 1.93 30.39 7.88
N THR A 183 1.26 30.22 9.01
CA THR A 183 0.75 28.92 9.44
C THR A 183 -0.61 28.64 8.79
N PRO A 184 -0.83 27.47 8.16
CA PRO A 184 -2.11 27.11 7.58
C PRO A 184 -3.25 27.11 8.60
N THR A 185 -4.40 27.60 8.16
CA THR A 185 -5.63 27.71 8.92
C THR A 185 -6.82 27.27 8.09
N LEU A 186 -7.77 26.61 8.74
CA LEU A 186 -9.10 26.31 8.20
C LEU A 186 -10.13 27.06 9.03
N THR A 187 -10.98 27.85 8.38
CA THR A 187 -12.18 28.42 9.02
C THR A 187 -13.43 27.72 8.50
N THR A 188 -14.21 27.14 9.41
CA THR A 188 -15.47 26.46 9.10
C THR A 188 -16.42 26.52 10.30
N GLY A 189 -17.74 26.60 10.07
CA GLY A 189 -18.73 26.65 11.16
C GLY A 189 -18.59 27.86 12.12
N GLY A 190 -17.84 28.89 11.74
CA GLY A 190 -17.49 30.03 12.61
C GLY A 190 -16.32 29.78 13.55
N GLU A 191 -15.65 28.64 13.45
CA GLU A 191 -14.43 28.30 14.18
C GLU A 191 -13.21 28.30 13.25
N THR A 192 -12.04 28.58 13.82
CA THR A 192 -10.75 28.56 13.10
C THR A 192 -9.84 27.50 13.73
N TYR A 193 -9.34 26.61 12.88
CA TYR A 193 -8.39 25.56 13.21
C TYR A 193 -7.02 25.96 12.64
N THR A 194 -5.96 25.76 13.41
CA THR A 194 -4.59 26.11 13.02
C THR A 194 -3.74 24.86 13.01
N ALA A 195 -3.00 24.62 11.93
CA ALA A 195 -2.11 23.48 11.81
C ALA A 195 -0.74 23.82 12.41
N THR A 196 -0.59 23.69 13.74
CA THR A 196 0.62 24.13 14.48
C THR A 196 1.89 23.34 14.16
N ASP A 197 1.77 22.15 13.57
CA ASP A 197 2.87 21.28 13.15
C ASP A 197 2.72 20.87 11.68
N ALA A 198 2.14 21.74 10.85
CA ALA A 198 2.15 21.52 9.40
C ALA A 198 3.60 21.50 8.92
N GLY A 199 4.01 20.40 8.29
CA GLY A 199 5.27 20.32 7.55
C GLY A 199 5.18 21.15 6.27
N GLN A 200 5.69 20.61 5.16
CA GLN A 200 5.50 21.25 3.85
C GLN A 200 4.04 21.19 3.35
N TRP A 201 3.24 20.31 3.96
CA TRP A 201 1.92 19.91 3.52
C TRP A 201 0.90 20.10 4.65
N VAL A 202 -0.35 20.41 4.26
CA VAL A 202 -1.48 20.48 5.17
C VAL A 202 -2.68 19.74 4.57
N THR A 203 -3.27 18.85 5.36
CA THR A 203 -4.37 18.00 4.91
C THR A 203 -5.72 18.51 5.42
N LEU A 204 -6.73 18.41 4.56
CA LEU A 204 -8.13 18.59 4.92
C LEU A 204 -8.89 17.35 4.48
N ASP A 205 -9.46 16.63 5.44
CA ASP A 205 -10.41 15.56 5.18
C ASP A 205 -11.83 16.06 5.43
N VAL A 206 -12.53 16.38 4.33
CA VAL A 206 -13.87 16.93 4.36
C VAL A 206 -14.88 15.87 4.78
N THR A 207 -14.74 14.63 4.30
CA THR A 207 -15.68 13.56 4.66
C THR A 207 -15.36 12.91 6.00
N GLY A 208 -14.07 12.82 6.37
CA GLY A 208 -13.64 12.32 7.68
C GLY A 208 -13.64 13.36 8.79
N GLY A 209 -13.83 14.65 8.48
CA GLY A 209 -13.99 15.68 9.50
C GLY A 209 -12.71 16.05 10.22
N THR A 210 -11.57 16.13 9.52
CA THR A 210 -10.29 16.49 10.14
C THR A 210 -9.53 17.55 9.34
N PHE A 211 -8.73 18.36 10.04
CA PHE A 211 -7.76 19.28 9.46
C PHE A 211 -6.39 19.04 10.10
N ASN A 212 -5.42 18.62 9.29
CA ASN A 212 -4.09 18.22 9.73
C ASN A 212 -4.12 17.24 10.91
N GLY A 213 -4.97 16.20 10.81
CA GLY A 213 -5.22 15.20 11.86
C GLY A 213 -6.06 15.68 13.03
N THR A 214 -6.37 16.98 13.14
CA THR A 214 -7.22 17.52 14.20
C THR A 214 -8.69 17.41 13.82
N ALA A 215 -9.49 16.74 14.66
CA ALA A 215 -10.92 16.60 14.43
C ALA A 215 -11.66 17.96 14.45
N LEU A 216 -12.56 18.14 13.49
CA LEU A 216 -13.43 19.29 13.35
C LEU A 216 -14.68 19.12 14.22
N SER A 217 -15.07 20.18 14.93
CA SER A 217 -16.30 20.20 15.72
C SER A 217 -17.57 20.35 14.87
N ALA A 218 -17.42 20.80 13.61
CA ALA A 218 -18.51 21.25 12.74
C ALA A 218 -18.40 20.70 11.29
N ILE A 219 -18.36 19.39 11.13
CA ILE A 219 -18.50 18.73 9.82
C ILE A 219 -19.99 18.43 9.53
N ASP A 220 -20.82 19.47 9.51
CA ASP A 220 -22.25 19.32 9.16
C ASP A 220 -22.38 19.27 7.63
N LEU A 221 -21.94 18.16 7.03
CA LEU A 221 -22.18 17.90 5.61
C LEU A 221 -23.69 17.76 5.40
N PRO A 222 -24.23 18.36 4.33
CA PRO A 222 -25.63 18.19 3.96
C PRO A 222 -26.07 16.71 4.00
N GLU A 223 -27.19 16.42 4.66
CA GLU A 223 -27.63 15.03 4.90
C GLU A 223 -28.24 14.36 3.67
N ASN A 224 -28.82 15.15 2.74
CA ASN A 224 -29.49 14.63 1.56
C ASN A 224 -29.13 15.42 0.30
N GLY A 225 -28.73 14.70 -0.75
CA GLY A 225 -28.46 15.27 -2.05
C GLY A 225 -29.73 15.73 -2.79
N PRO A 226 -29.57 16.31 -3.99
CA PRO A 226 -28.29 16.45 -4.69
C PRO A 226 -27.39 17.56 -4.12
N TYR A 227 -26.07 17.34 -4.22
CA TYR A 227 -25.02 18.28 -3.82
C TYR A 227 -24.29 18.85 -5.05
N THR A 228 -23.71 20.03 -4.88
CA THR A 228 -22.69 20.60 -5.76
C THR A 228 -21.41 20.81 -4.96
N ILE A 229 -20.30 20.22 -5.42
CA ILE A 229 -18.97 20.45 -4.84
C ILE A 229 -18.35 21.63 -5.57
N LYS A 230 -17.97 22.69 -4.84
CA LYS A 230 -17.43 23.92 -5.41
C LYS A 230 -16.04 24.20 -4.88
N ILE A 231 -15.16 24.59 -5.79
CA ILE A 231 -13.85 25.17 -5.50
C ILE A 231 -13.92 26.65 -5.85
N ALA A 232 -13.59 27.51 -4.89
CA ALA A 232 -13.45 28.94 -5.08
C ALA A 232 -12.01 29.35 -4.82
N ASN A 233 -11.48 30.27 -5.62
CA ASN A 233 -10.10 30.74 -5.53
C ASN A 233 -9.07 29.59 -5.58
N GLY A 234 -9.32 28.56 -6.41
CA GLY A 234 -8.41 27.43 -6.60
C GLY A 234 -7.02 27.82 -7.13
N GLY A 235 -6.87 29.04 -7.69
CA GLY A 235 -5.58 29.60 -8.09
C GLY A 235 -4.66 29.98 -6.93
N ASP A 236 -5.21 30.16 -5.72
CA ASP A 236 -4.52 30.67 -4.54
C ASP A 236 -4.08 29.55 -3.57
N ALA A 237 -4.21 28.30 -4.01
CA ALA A 237 -3.67 27.13 -3.33
C ALA A 237 -3.15 26.14 -4.35
N THR A 238 -1.99 25.55 -4.06
CA THR A 238 -1.39 24.49 -4.84
C THR A 238 -1.45 23.20 -4.03
N GLY A 239 -1.82 22.11 -4.67
CA GLY A 239 -1.92 20.83 -3.99
C GLY A 239 -2.55 19.77 -4.87
N ARG A 240 -3.07 18.76 -4.19
CA ARG A 240 -3.74 17.60 -4.77
C ARG A 240 -5.05 17.39 -4.04
N TYR A 241 -5.99 16.75 -4.70
CA TYR A 241 -7.26 16.37 -4.09
C TYR A 241 -7.84 15.15 -4.79
N ALA A 242 -8.67 14.42 -4.08
CA ALA A 242 -9.53 13.41 -4.68
C ALA A 242 -10.86 13.33 -3.93
N PHE A 243 -11.86 12.78 -4.60
CA PHE A 243 -13.14 12.39 -4.01
C PHE A 243 -13.87 11.40 -4.90
N VAL A 244 -14.77 10.61 -4.32
CA VAL A 244 -15.66 9.70 -5.04
C VAL A 244 -17.10 10.16 -4.87
N VAL A 245 -17.83 10.32 -5.98
CA VAL A 245 -19.25 10.69 -5.95
C VAL A 245 -20.16 9.52 -6.31
N ASP A 246 -21.36 9.52 -5.73
CA ASP A 246 -22.43 8.55 -6.00
C ASP A 246 -23.14 8.87 -7.33
N GLN A 247 -22.36 8.81 -8.40
CA GLN A 247 -22.87 9.05 -9.73
C GLN A 247 -22.06 8.24 -10.73
N ARG A 248 -22.74 7.57 -11.66
CA ARG A 248 -22.05 6.90 -12.76
C ARG A 248 -21.30 7.90 -13.62
N TYR A 249 -20.13 7.51 -14.11
CA TYR A 249 -19.24 8.31 -14.94
C TYR A 249 -19.97 8.95 -16.11
N SER A 250 -20.82 8.20 -16.82
CA SER A 250 -21.65 8.74 -17.92
C SER A 250 -22.61 9.84 -17.47
N ASP A 251 -23.21 9.67 -16.31
CA ASP A 251 -24.20 10.61 -15.77
C ASP A 251 -23.49 11.86 -15.22
N PHE A 252 -22.31 11.67 -14.63
CA PHE A 252 -21.41 12.74 -14.18
C PHE A 252 -21.00 13.64 -15.34
N GLY A 253 -20.48 13.08 -16.44
CA GLY A 253 -20.15 13.85 -17.65
C GLY A 253 -21.35 14.57 -18.25
N SER A 254 -22.55 13.98 -18.16
CA SER A 254 -23.78 14.61 -18.68
C SER A 254 -24.19 15.88 -17.91
N GLN A 255 -23.75 16.05 -16.66
CA GLN A 255 -23.99 17.28 -15.89
C GLN A 255 -23.28 18.51 -16.48
N TYR A 256 -22.30 18.26 -17.35
CA TYR A 256 -21.51 19.29 -18.04
C TYR A 256 -21.78 19.30 -19.55
N GLY A 257 -22.89 18.71 -20.01
CA GLY A 257 -23.21 18.61 -21.44
C GLY A 257 -22.52 17.45 -22.17
N GLY A 258 -21.48 16.86 -21.57
CA GLY A 258 -20.72 15.70 -22.08
C GLY A 258 -19.21 15.86 -21.90
N PHE A 259 -18.46 14.76 -21.97
CA PHE A 259 -17.00 14.73 -21.71
C PHE A 259 -16.12 15.52 -22.70
N PHE A 260 -16.70 16.03 -23.78
CA PHE A 260 -15.99 16.78 -24.83
C PHE A 260 -16.58 18.17 -25.04
N GLU A 261 -17.50 18.58 -24.17
CA GLU A 261 -18.07 19.92 -24.22
C GLU A 261 -17.15 20.91 -23.47
N PRO A 262 -17.10 22.19 -23.89
CA PRO A 262 -16.27 23.21 -23.25
C PRO A 262 -16.58 23.43 -21.76
N GLU A 263 -17.75 23.02 -21.29
CA GLU A 263 -18.15 23.14 -19.88
C GLU A 263 -17.63 21.99 -18.99
N TYR A 264 -17.02 20.94 -19.57
CA TYR A 264 -16.46 19.81 -18.81
C TYR A 264 -15.13 20.21 -18.15
N PRO A 265 -15.04 20.22 -16.80
CA PRO A 265 -13.92 20.86 -16.11
C PRO A 265 -12.66 19.97 -15.98
N TYR A 266 -12.66 18.79 -16.58
CA TYR A 266 -11.63 17.77 -16.39
C TYR A 266 -10.92 17.44 -17.69
N SER A 267 -9.67 16.99 -17.58
CA SER A 267 -8.94 16.41 -18.69
C SER A 267 -9.65 15.15 -19.21
N ASN A 268 -9.44 14.89 -20.50
CA ASN A 268 -9.88 13.67 -21.16
C ASN A 268 -8.83 12.55 -21.10
N THR A 269 -7.64 12.82 -20.56
CA THR A 269 -6.59 11.84 -20.26
C THR A 269 -6.30 11.83 -18.76
N VAL A 270 -5.82 10.70 -18.26
CA VAL A 270 -5.36 10.58 -16.87
C VAL A 270 -3.95 11.17 -16.67
N SER A 271 -3.20 11.37 -17.75
CA SER A 271 -1.88 12.00 -17.73
C SER A 271 -1.90 13.51 -17.44
N GLU A 272 -3.09 14.14 -17.40
CA GLU A 272 -3.24 15.57 -17.14
C GLU A 272 -4.27 15.80 -16.04
N SER A 273 -3.87 16.49 -14.97
CA SER A 273 -4.77 16.83 -13.86
C SER A 273 -5.50 18.18 -14.06
N PRO A 274 -6.74 18.31 -13.54
CA PRO A 274 -7.53 17.27 -12.89
C PRO A 274 -8.28 16.40 -13.90
N TYR A 275 -8.57 15.15 -13.55
CA TYR A 275 -9.33 14.22 -14.38
C TYR A 275 -10.43 13.50 -13.57
N ALA A 276 -11.36 12.85 -14.28
CA ALA A 276 -12.38 12.02 -13.66
C ALA A 276 -12.44 10.65 -14.34
N VAL A 277 -12.57 9.59 -13.55
CA VAL A 277 -12.61 8.20 -13.98
C VAL A 277 -13.71 7.43 -13.25
N ARG A 278 -13.93 6.16 -13.61
CA ARG A 278 -14.90 5.32 -12.93
C ARG A 278 -14.39 4.97 -11.53
N GLY A 279 -15.29 4.87 -10.57
CA GLY A 279 -14.96 4.40 -9.22
C GLY A 279 -16.04 3.50 -8.63
N ILE A 280 -15.71 2.86 -7.52
CA ILE A 280 -16.61 2.17 -6.60
C ILE A 280 -16.96 3.18 -5.50
N TYR A 281 -18.24 3.53 -5.40
CA TYR A 281 -18.75 4.41 -4.38
C TYR A 281 -18.98 3.69 -3.04
N SER A 282 -19.37 2.42 -3.09
CA SER A 282 -19.51 1.55 -1.92
C SER A 282 -19.57 0.09 -2.35
N ALA A 283 -19.31 -0.83 -1.43
CA ALA A 283 -19.44 -2.27 -1.67
C ALA A 283 -20.14 -2.96 -0.50
N ASP A 284 -21.09 -3.84 -0.78
CA ASP A 284 -21.67 -4.71 0.25
C ASP A 284 -20.79 -5.95 0.38
N VAL A 285 -20.28 -6.20 1.58
CA VAL A 285 -19.33 -7.28 1.84
C VAL A 285 -19.80 -8.12 3.00
N THR A 286 -19.93 -9.43 2.81
CA THR A 286 -20.28 -10.37 3.86
C THR A 286 -19.03 -10.91 4.55
N PHE A 287 -18.91 -10.66 5.85
CA PHE A 287 -17.91 -11.25 6.74
C PHE A 287 -18.55 -12.41 7.51
N THR A 288 -17.94 -13.59 7.45
CA THR A 288 -18.35 -14.77 8.22
C THR A 288 -17.19 -15.27 9.07
N TYR A 289 -17.34 -15.14 10.38
CA TYR A 289 -16.40 -15.64 11.38
C TYR A 289 -16.93 -16.94 12.02
N ARG A 290 -16.07 -17.94 12.17
CA ARG A 290 -16.39 -19.20 12.86
C ARG A 290 -15.24 -19.64 13.77
N SER A 291 -15.59 -20.05 14.98
CA SER A 291 -14.74 -20.74 15.95
C SER A 291 -15.45 -22.00 16.47
N GLU A 292 -14.87 -22.69 17.47
CA GLU A 292 -15.52 -23.83 18.12
C GLU A 292 -16.84 -23.45 18.82
N SER A 293 -16.94 -22.22 19.32
CA SER A 293 -18.02 -21.75 20.19
C SER A 293 -18.88 -20.65 19.56
N VAL A 294 -18.39 -19.95 18.54
CA VAL A 294 -19.05 -18.78 17.94
C VAL A 294 -19.15 -18.94 16.42
N ALA A 295 -20.32 -18.63 15.88
CA ALA A 295 -20.53 -18.41 14.45
C ALA A 295 -21.23 -17.06 14.29
N TYR A 296 -20.59 -16.17 13.53
CA TYR A 296 -21.02 -14.79 13.36
C TYR A 296 -20.95 -14.42 11.88
N THR A 297 -21.98 -13.74 11.39
CA THR A 297 -22.04 -13.23 10.02
C THR A 297 -22.61 -11.83 10.04
N ASN A 298 -21.95 -10.91 9.34
CA ASN A 298 -22.40 -9.54 9.13
C ASN A 298 -22.16 -9.14 7.67
N THR A 299 -22.99 -8.22 7.17
CA THR A 299 -22.89 -7.70 5.80
C THR A 299 -22.88 -6.17 5.84
N PRO A 300 -21.77 -5.55 6.27
CA PRO A 300 -21.62 -4.11 6.21
C PRO A 300 -21.52 -3.61 4.77
N THR A 301 -22.02 -2.39 4.55
CA THR A 301 -21.70 -1.60 3.36
C THR A 301 -20.39 -0.86 3.61
N LEU A 302 -19.34 -1.34 2.96
CA LEU A 302 -18.02 -0.74 2.93
C LEU A 302 -18.00 0.46 1.98
N ARG A 303 -17.13 1.41 2.29
CA ARG A 303 -17.07 2.73 1.67
C ARG A 303 -15.58 3.06 1.47
N PRO A 304 -15.21 3.82 0.42
CA PRO A 304 -13.83 4.24 0.17
C PRO A 304 -13.26 5.21 1.22
N GLU A 305 -13.80 5.24 2.44
CA GLU A 305 -13.22 6.00 3.54
C GLU A 305 -11.92 5.31 4.02
N GLU A 306 -11.03 6.07 4.64
CA GLU A 306 -9.66 5.70 4.98
C GLU A 306 -9.45 4.30 5.62
N LYS A 307 -8.24 3.78 5.36
CA LYS A 307 -7.49 2.86 6.23
C LYS A 307 -7.31 3.54 7.61
N PRO A 308 -7.79 2.99 8.74
CA PRO A 308 -7.43 3.53 10.04
C PRO A 308 -5.91 3.52 10.24
N GLY A 309 -5.32 4.71 10.18
CA GLY A 309 -3.92 5.02 10.45
C GLY A 309 -3.07 5.45 9.23
N GLY A 310 -3.54 5.26 7.99
CA GLY A 310 -2.73 5.57 6.80
C GLY A 310 -2.56 7.07 6.49
N GLU A 311 -1.49 7.40 5.76
CA GLU A 311 -1.43 8.64 4.97
C GLU A 311 -2.70 8.76 4.11
N PRO A 312 -3.31 9.95 4.01
CA PRO A 312 -4.63 10.09 3.43
C PRO A 312 -4.68 9.77 1.94
N PHE A 313 -5.31 8.63 1.61
CA PHE A 313 -5.70 8.26 0.25
C PHE A 313 -6.62 9.34 -0.34
N ALA A 314 -6.05 10.01 -1.36
CA ALA A 314 -6.52 11.12 -2.20
C ALA A 314 -5.34 12.06 -2.51
N VAL A 315 -4.31 12.01 -1.66
CA VAL A 315 -2.95 12.53 -1.88
C VAL A 315 -1.91 11.53 -1.36
N ALA A 316 -2.17 10.26 -1.62
CA ALA A 316 -1.05 9.37 -1.81
C ALA A 316 -0.47 9.79 -3.17
N VAL A 317 0.70 10.43 -3.17
CA VAL A 317 1.66 10.07 -4.20
C VAL A 317 1.67 8.53 -4.16
N PRO A 318 1.63 7.81 -5.27
CA PRO A 318 2.33 6.54 -5.28
C PRO A 318 3.72 6.92 -4.77
N ARG A 319 3.99 6.66 -3.49
CA ARG A 319 5.35 6.60 -3.01
C ARG A 319 5.84 5.29 -3.60
N GLY A 320 6.00 5.25 -4.93
CA GLY A 320 7.10 4.49 -5.45
C GLY A 320 8.30 5.21 -4.87
N ILE A 321 9.02 4.52 -4.00
CA ILE A 321 10.23 5.05 -3.43
C ILE A 321 11.34 4.35 -4.16
N LEU A 322 11.98 5.07 -5.07
CA LEU A 322 13.17 4.54 -5.70
C LEU A 322 14.32 4.63 -4.69
N ASN A 323 14.84 3.47 -4.29
CA ASN A 323 15.90 3.38 -3.31
C ASN A 323 17.26 3.35 -3.99
N TYR A 324 18.21 4.12 -3.46
CA TYR A 324 19.59 4.14 -3.93
C TYR A 324 20.58 4.50 -2.82
N VAL A 325 21.87 4.21 -3.01
CA VAL A 325 22.89 4.47 -2.00
C VAL A 325 23.92 5.48 -2.50
N THR A 326 24.23 6.49 -1.67
CA THR A 326 25.26 7.50 -1.93
C THR A 326 26.46 7.33 -1.00
N ASP A 327 27.49 8.17 -1.17
CA ASP A 327 28.55 8.38 -0.18
C ASP A 327 29.28 7.11 0.27
N ALA A 328 29.99 6.44 -0.65
CA ALA A 328 30.76 5.22 -0.38
C ALA A 328 29.97 4.02 0.20
N GLY A 329 28.64 4.11 0.32
CA GLY A 329 27.79 3.06 0.87
C GLY A 329 27.11 3.40 2.19
N ASP A 330 27.30 4.62 2.70
CA ASP A 330 26.97 5.00 4.09
C ASP A 330 25.60 5.68 4.25
N THR A 331 24.94 6.04 3.14
CA THR A 331 23.62 6.70 3.15
C THR A 331 22.67 6.01 2.17
N LEU A 332 21.56 5.48 2.66
CA LEU A 332 20.42 5.06 1.81
C LEU A 332 19.56 6.28 1.54
N ASN A 333 19.13 6.45 0.31
CA ASN A 333 18.26 7.53 -0.10
C ASN A 333 16.98 6.96 -0.69
N ALA A 334 15.87 7.54 -0.26
CA ALA A 334 14.53 7.37 -0.82
C ALA A 334 14.29 8.52 -1.80
N PHE A 335 14.24 8.24 -3.11
CA PHE A 335 13.87 9.20 -4.14
C PHE A 335 12.36 9.18 -4.38
N TYR A 336 11.74 10.35 -4.45
CA TYR A 336 10.32 10.50 -4.74
C TYR A 336 10.12 11.10 -6.13
N SER A 337 9.01 10.78 -6.78
CA SER A 337 8.72 11.21 -8.17
C SER A 337 8.63 12.73 -8.35
N ASN A 338 8.51 13.50 -7.27
CA ASN A 338 8.60 14.96 -7.29
C ASN A 338 10.06 15.49 -7.38
N GLY A 339 11.06 14.62 -7.49
CA GLY A 339 12.48 14.95 -7.54
C GLY A 339 13.15 15.11 -6.17
N THR A 340 12.39 15.10 -5.08
CA THR A 340 12.99 15.20 -3.73
C THR A 340 13.54 13.84 -3.30
N HIS A 341 14.48 13.85 -2.34
CA HIS A 341 14.97 12.63 -1.72
C HIS A 341 15.18 12.82 -0.21
N THR A 342 15.06 11.73 0.54
CA THR A 342 15.39 11.69 1.97
C THR A 342 16.53 10.70 2.21
N GLY A 343 17.57 11.14 2.92
CA GLY A 343 18.73 10.33 3.23
C GLY A 343 18.70 9.77 4.65
N TYR A 344 18.93 8.47 4.77
CA TYR A 344 19.02 7.71 6.02
C TYR A 344 20.46 7.22 6.22
N ALA A 345 21.09 7.69 7.30
CA ALA A 345 22.46 7.32 7.61
C ALA A 345 22.55 5.88 8.11
N MET A 346 23.48 5.11 7.56
CA MET A 346 23.72 3.73 7.99
C MET A 346 24.32 3.67 9.40
N PRO A 347 24.09 2.56 10.15
CA PRO A 347 24.75 2.35 11.43
C PRO A 347 26.27 2.43 11.31
N ALA A 348 26.93 2.97 12.34
CA ALA A 348 28.37 3.18 12.30
C ALA A 348 29.15 1.85 12.12
N GLY A 349 29.97 1.78 11.07
CA GLY A 349 30.87 0.65 10.81
C GLY A 349 30.29 -0.44 9.92
N VAL A 350 29.14 -0.21 9.30
CA VAL A 350 28.58 -1.04 8.22
C VAL A 350 28.25 -0.17 7.00
N THR A 351 28.24 -0.78 5.82
CA THR A 351 27.78 -0.14 4.58
C THR A 351 26.72 -0.98 3.88
N ALA A 352 25.81 -0.34 3.15
CA ALA A 352 24.82 -1.04 2.35
C ALA A 352 25.48 -1.70 1.13
N THR A 353 25.31 -3.02 1.00
CA THR A 353 25.77 -3.79 -0.17
C THR A 353 24.63 -4.12 -1.12
N SER A 354 23.43 -4.35 -0.58
CA SER A 354 22.21 -4.60 -1.33
C SER A 354 21.05 -3.83 -0.73
N ILE A 355 20.12 -3.45 -1.59
CA ILE A 355 18.87 -2.78 -1.24
C ILE A 355 17.73 -3.49 -1.97
N GLY A 356 16.51 -3.28 -1.50
CA GLY A 356 15.28 -3.74 -2.16
C GLY A 356 14.20 -2.68 -2.13
N PRO A 357 13.06 -2.96 -2.78
CA PRO A 357 11.93 -2.06 -2.79
C PRO A 357 11.31 -1.95 -1.40
N GLU A 358 10.77 -0.77 -1.12
CA GLU A 358 10.03 -0.41 0.07
C GLU A 358 8.81 -1.31 0.26
N THR A 359 8.51 -1.61 1.51
CA THR A 359 7.30 -2.35 1.85
C THR A 359 6.99 -2.13 3.33
N ASN A 360 5.72 -2.20 3.69
CA ASN A 360 5.33 -2.18 5.09
C ASN A 360 5.31 -3.62 5.62
N LEU A 361 6.25 -3.95 6.50
CA LEU A 361 6.52 -5.28 7.06
C LEU A 361 6.22 -5.39 8.55
N ASP A 362 6.21 -4.29 9.30
CA ASP A 362 5.89 -4.29 10.74
C ASP A 362 4.45 -3.85 11.05
N GLY A 363 3.72 -3.34 10.06
CA GLY A 363 2.32 -2.94 10.17
C GLY A 363 2.10 -1.57 10.80
N ASP A 364 3.13 -0.72 10.89
CA ASP A 364 3.07 0.58 11.57
C ASP A 364 2.66 1.77 10.68
N GLU A 365 2.53 1.51 9.38
CA GLU A 365 2.11 2.41 8.29
C GLU A 365 3.20 3.25 7.65
N ALA A 366 4.42 3.23 8.19
CA ALA A 366 5.62 3.61 7.47
C ALA A 366 5.98 2.52 6.44
N ALA A 367 6.83 2.87 5.48
CA ALA A 367 7.46 1.89 4.62
C ALA A 367 8.86 1.57 5.16
N GLU A 368 9.25 0.30 5.09
CA GLU A 368 10.57 -0.15 5.46
C GLU A 368 11.39 -0.48 4.22
N PHE A 369 12.62 0.01 4.23
CA PHE A 369 13.60 -0.27 3.18
C PHE A 369 14.45 -1.46 3.59
N PRO A 370 14.37 -2.59 2.88
CA PRO A 370 15.23 -3.73 3.13
C PRO A 370 16.66 -3.43 2.67
N VAL A 371 17.63 -3.71 3.55
CA VAL A 371 19.05 -3.52 3.28
C VAL A 371 19.85 -4.75 3.74
N VAL A 372 20.87 -5.12 2.96
CA VAL A 372 21.93 -6.04 3.41
C VAL A 372 23.22 -5.26 3.61
N TYR A 373 23.78 -5.39 4.80
CA TYR A 373 25.05 -4.79 5.14
C TYR A 373 26.26 -5.65 4.71
N ASP A 374 27.43 -5.03 4.64
CA ASP A 374 28.71 -5.69 4.35
C ASP A 374 29.09 -6.79 5.37
N ASN A 375 28.57 -6.69 6.59
CA ASN A 375 28.65 -7.74 7.61
C ASN A 375 27.66 -8.91 7.40
N LYS A 376 26.85 -8.86 6.33
CA LYS A 376 25.85 -9.85 5.88
C LYS A 376 24.54 -9.92 6.65
N SER A 377 24.27 -8.99 7.58
CA SER A 377 22.96 -8.91 8.24
C SER A 377 21.92 -8.27 7.33
N VAL A 378 20.67 -8.74 7.41
CA VAL A 378 19.50 -8.11 6.78
C VAL A 378 18.84 -7.20 7.81
N ALA A 379 18.59 -5.96 7.41
CA ALA A 379 17.92 -4.96 8.22
C ALA A 379 16.80 -4.26 7.43
N LEU A 380 15.91 -3.62 8.19
CA LEU A 380 14.88 -2.72 7.71
C LEU A 380 15.25 -1.31 8.17
N VAL A 381 15.18 -0.33 7.28
CA VAL A 381 15.27 1.09 7.62
C VAL A 381 13.87 1.67 7.52
N ASP A 382 13.35 2.20 8.62
CA ASP A 382 12.01 2.80 8.70
C ASP A 382 12.01 4.19 8.04
N GLU A 383 11.10 4.43 7.10
CA GLU A 383 10.94 5.71 6.39
C GLU A 383 10.66 6.89 7.33
N SER A 384 9.83 6.68 8.33
CA SER A 384 9.33 7.74 9.22
C SER A 384 10.37 8.17 10.25
N THR A 385 11.15 7.23 10.77
CA THR A 385 12.11 7.48 11.86
C THR A 385 13.57 7.47 11.41
N GLY A 386 13.88 6.76 10.31
CA GLY A 386 15.23 6.40 9.93
C GLY A 386 15.88 5.38 10.88
N GLU A 387 15.13 4.82 11.83
CA GLU A 387 15.64 3.75 12.70
C GLU A 387 15.87 2.47 11.89
N THR A 388 16.84 1.67 12.34
CA THR A 388 17.24 0.45 11.66
C THR A 388 17.00 -0.75 12.55
N ASP A 389 16.15 -1.67 12.10
CA ASP A 389 15.87 -2.93 12.78
C ASP A 389 16.46 -4.12 12.04
N THR A 390 17.33 -4.87 12.72
CA THR A 390 17.93 -6.08 12.14
C THR A 390 16.97 -7.25 12.25
N ILE A 391 16.45 -7.71 11.11
CA ILE A 391 15.44 -8.78 11.03
C ILE A 391 16.01 -10.16 10.73
N ALA A 392 17.24 -10.25 10.20
CA ALA A 392 17.94 -11.53 10.06
C ALA A 392 19.46 -11.42 10.28
N VAL A 393 19.96 -12.23 11.21
CA VAL A 393 21.39 -12.48 11.43
C VAL A 393 21.80 -13.91 11.08
N GLU A 394 20.85 -14.85 10.97
CA GLU A 394 21.09 -16.22 10.50
C GLU A 394 19.84 -16.79 9.80
N PRO A 395 19.96 -17.38 8.59
CA PRO A 395 21.19 -17.41 7.81
C PRO A 395 21.54 -16.02 7.28
N ASN A 396 22.84 -15.70 7.35
CA ASN A 396 23.40 -14.49 6.77
C ASN A 396 23.01 -14.36 5.28
N ALA A 397 22.83 -13.13 4.83
CA ALA A 397 22.57 -12.84 3.43
C ALA A 397 23.85 -12.88 2.60
N GLN A 398 23.66 -13.05 1.30
CA GLN A 398 24.69 -12.82 0.31
C GLN A 398 24.94 -11.29 0.21
N SER A 399 26.20 -10.86 0.37
CA SER A 399 26.58 -9.43 0.41
C SER A 399 27.36 -8.95 -0.83
N SER A 400 27.19 -9.58 -1.99
CA SER A 400 27.80 -9.17 -3.27
C SER A 400 26.78 -8.50 -4.19
N ASN A 401 26.07 -7.52 -3.63
CA ASN A 401 25.26 -6.58 -4.39
C ASN A 401 24.14 -7.25 -5.20
N ALA A 402 23.41 -8.14 -4.53
CA ALA A 402 22.22 -8.80 -5.05
C ALA A 402 20.97 -7.91 -4.88
N LEU A 403 20.04 -7.91 -5.85
CA LEU A 403 18.71 -7.33 -5.61
C LEU A 403 17.98 -8.12 -4.51
N LEU A 404 17.34 -7.40 -3.59
CA LEU A 404 16.39 -7.94 -2.63
C LEU A 404 14.98 -7.75 -3.18
N TRP A 405 14.08 -8.67 -2.85
CA TRP A 405 12.67 -8.52 -3.17
C TRP A 405 11.84 -8.47 -1.90
N THR A 406 10.78 -7.67 -1.91
CA THR A 406 9.79 -7.63 -0.84
C THR A 406 8.42 -7.99 -1.39
N GLY A 407 7.74 -8.90 -0.70
CA GLY A 407 6.45 -9.38 -1.16
C GLY A 407 6.06 -10.73 -0.57
N SER A 408 4.90 -11.20 -0.98
CA SER A 408 4.36 -12.52 -0.64
C SER A 408 4.51 -13.48 -1.81
N PHE A 409 4.88 -14.74 -1.54
CA PHE A 409 4.87 -15.81 -2.54
C PHE A 409 4.11 -17.02 -2.00
N ARG A 410 3.33 -17.69 -2.86
CA ARG A 410 2.49 -18.87 -2.52
C ARG A 410 1.53 -18.67 -1.35
N GLY A 411 1.05 -17.44 -1.15
CA GLY A 411 0.14 -17.09 -0.06
C GLY A 411 0.81 -17.06 1.32
N GLY A 412 2.14 -16.98 1.39
CA GLY A 412 2.86 -16.62 2.61
C GLY A 412 2.74 -15.14 2.95
N SER A 413 3.13 -14.75 4.16
CA SER A 413 3.21 -13.34 4.57
C SER A 413 4.21 -12.56 3.72
N THR A 414 4.01 -11.24 3.61
CA THR A 414 5.00 -10.33 3.05
C THR A 414 6.32 -10.46 3.82
N ALA A 415 7.41 -10.61 3.10
CA ALA A 415 8.73 -10.84 3.67
C ALA A 415 9.81 -10.18 2.79
N VAL A 416 11.01 -10.02 3.35
CA VAL A 416 12.22 -9.73 2.57
C VAL A 416 12.81 -11.02 2.05
N TRP A 417 12.94 -11.16 0.75
CA TRP A 417 13.47 -12.33 0.05
C TRP A 417 14.88 -12.07 -0.45
N TYR A 418 15.79 -12.98 -0.13
CA TYR A 418 17.22 -12.80 -0.39
C TYR A 418 17.94 -14.13 -0.62
N ALA A 419 19.09 -14.07 -1.28
CA ALA A 419 19.98 -15.21 -1.41
C ALA A 419 20.78 -15.40 -0.11
N GLY A 420 20.87 -16.63 0.40
CA GLY A 420 21.71 -16.92 1.56
C GLY A 420 23.21 -16.86 1.25
N ASP A 421 24.04 -16.68 2.28
CA ASP A 421 25.50 -16.64 2.13
C ASP A 421 26.09 -17.94 1.55
N SER A 422 25.49 -19.10 1.85
CA SER A 422 25.89 -20.37 1.23
C SER A 422 25.50 -20.46 -0.25
N ARG A 423 24.57 -19.59 -0.69
CA ARG A 423 23.96 -19.55 -2.02
C ARG A 423 23.15 -20.78 -2.38
N ASP A 424 22.94 -21.70 -1.45
CA ASP A 424 22.18 -22.94 -1.74
C ASP A 424 20.68 -22.68 -1.80
N PHE A 425 20.20 -21.68 -1.05
CA PHE A 425 18.78 -21.42 -0.86
C PHE A 425 18.44 -19.94 -1.03
N ILE A 426 17.21 -19.71 -1.50
CA ILE A 426 16.50 -18.44 -1.28
C ILE A 426 15.90 -18.48 0.12
N HIS A 427 16.02 -17.37 0.83
CA HIS A 427 15.48 -17.16 2.16
C HIS A 427 14.45 -16.04 2.17
N ASN A 428 13.51 -16.11 3.11
CA ASN A 428 12.61 -15.02 3.43
C ASN A 428 12.71 -14.64 4.92
N ALA A 429 12.71 -13.35 5.22
CA ALA A 429 12.73 -12.84 6.58
C ALA A 429 11.53 -11.92 6.82
N THR A 430 10.89 -12.10 7.97
CA THR A 430 9.78 -11.26 8.43
C THR A 430 10.18 -10.64 9.77
N THR A 431 9.47 -9.60 10.18
CA THR A 431 9.65 -8.95 11.49
C THR A 431 9.34 -9.88 12.67
N SER A 432 8.57 -10.95 12.45
CA SER A 432 8.08 -11.87 13.50
C SER A 432 8.68 -13.28 13.46
N SER A 433 9.40 -13.65 12.39
CA SER A 433 9.97 -14.99 12.21
C SER A 433 11.34 -14.93 11.54
N VAL A 434 12.33 -15.49 12.25
CA VAL A 434 13.74 -15.60 11.84
C VAL A 434 14.01 -16.89 11.05
N THR A 435 12.98 -17.69 10.72
CA THR A 435 13.15 -18.93 9.96
C THR A 435 12.70 -18.74 8.53
N ALA A 436 13.69 -18.57 7.66
CA ALA A 436 13.50 -18.60 6.22
C ALA A 436 13.02 -19.96 5.73
N GLU A 437 11.97 -19.98 4.91
CA GLU A 437 11.71 -21.13 4.06
C GLU A 437 12.83 -21.23 3.02
N ALA A 438 13.60 -22.30 3.09
CA ALA A 438 14.64 -22.60 2.12
C ALA A 438 13.99 -23.15 0.84
N TYR A 439 13.94 -22.35 -0.21
CA TYR A 439 13.57 -22.84 -1.53
C TYR A 439 14.80 -23.50 -2.14
N ASP A 440 14.83 -24.84 -2.14
CA ASP A 440 15.86 -25.64 -2.82
C ASP A 440 15.63 -25.56 -4.33
N VAL A 441 16.04 -24.43 -4.90
CA VAL A 441 15.79 -24.09 -6.29
C VAL A 441 17.01 -24.26 -7.18
N SER A 442 18.19 -24.60 -6.65
CA SER A 442 19.42 -24.52 -7.45
C SER A 442 20.21 -25.82 -7.55
N SER A 443 20.62 -26.14 -8.78
CA SER A 443 21.78 -26.99 -9.04
C SER A 443 23.10 -26.21 -9.13
N ASN A 444 23.03 -24.87 -9.21
CA ASN A 444 24.16 -23.98 -9.49
C ASN A 444 24.28 -22.77 -8.53
N GLY A 445 23.63 -22.78 -7.38
CA GLY A 445 23.59 -21.67 -6.42
C GLY A 445 22.68 -20.51 -6.83
N ILE A 446 22.51 -19.54 -5.94
CA ILE A 446 21.67 -18.35 -6.09
C ILE A 446 22.53 -17.09 -6.00
N SER A 447 22.24 -16.10 -6.84
CA SER A 447 22.93 -14.80 -6.88
C SER A 447 22.03 -13.63 -6.49
N ALA A 448 20.75 -13.63 -6.89
CA ALA A 448 19.80 -12.57 -6.57
C ALA A 448 18.37 -13.08 -6.68
N VAL A 449 17.44 -12.44 -5.98
CA VAL A 449 16.00 -12.69 -6.09
C VAL A 449 15.39 -11.48 -6.79
N ALA A 450 14.79 -11.69 -7.96
CA ALA A 450 14.24 -10.59 -8.75
C ALA A 450 12.84 -10.21 -8.26
N GLY A 451 12.02 -11.21 -7.94
CA GLY A 451 10.68 -11.04 -7.43
C GLY A 451 9.70 -12.06 -7.99
N ALA A 452 8.43 -11.94 -7.60
CA ALA A 452 7.37 -12.83 -8.09
C ALA A 452 6.37 -12.06 -8.97
N ALA A 453 6.04 -12.63 -10.13
CA ALA A 453 4.98 -12.15 -11.03
C ALA A 453 4.60 -13.25 -12.02
N ASP A 454 3.44 -13.13 -12.67
CA ASP A 454 3.00 -14.00 -13.78
C ASP A 454 3.83 -13.73 -15.04
N ILE A 455 4.96 -14.43 -15.21
CA ILE A 455 5.87 -14.26 -16.36
C ILE A 455 5.62 -15.28 -17.47
N ASP A 456 4.77 -16.28 -17.22
CA ASP A 456 4.40 -17.31 -18.18
C ASP A 456 2.97 -17.21 -18.72
N GLY A 457 2.18 -16.25 -18.21
CA GLY A 457 0.83 -15.91 -18.64
C GLY A 457 -0.22 -16.91 -18.14
N SER A 458 0.06 -17.61 -17.04
CA SER A 458 -0.84 -18.62 -16.46
C SER A 458 -1.86 -18.05 -15.47
N GLY A 459 -1.72 -16.79 -15.08
CA GLY A 459 -2.50 -16.11 -14.05
C GLY A 459 -2.03 -16.38 -12.62
N ALA A 460 -0.88 -17.04 -12.44
CA ALA A 460 -0.26 -17.30 -11.14
C ALA A 460 1.17 -16.77 -11.15
N ASP A 461 1.65 -16.29 -10.01
CA ASP A 461 3.01 -15.74 -9.94
C ASP A 461 4.08 -16.84 -9.94
N GLU A 462 5.15 -16.57 -10.68
CA GLU A 462 6.41 -17.30 -10.62
C GLU A 462 7.46 -16.51 -9.84
N LEU A 463 8.19 -17.17 -8.94
CA LEU A 463 9.33 -16.55 -8.29
C LEU A 463 10.54 -16.59 -9.24
N VAL A 464 10.99 -15.42 -9.67
CA VAL A 464 12.13 -15.20 -10.56
C VAL A 464 13.39 -14.92 -9.75
N TYR A 465 14.49 -15.56 -10.13
CA TYR A 465 15.80 -15.39 -9.50
C TYR A 465 16.95 -15.54 -10.52
N VAL A 466 18.14 -15.13 -10.10
CA VAL A 466 19.38 -15.31 -10.86
C VAL A 466 20.19 -16.42 -10.20
N ASP A 467 20.58 -17.44 -10.97
CA ASP A 467 21.42 -18.53 -10.47
C ASP A 467 22.90 -18.13 -10.32
N GLY A 468 23.72 -19.01 -9.77
CA GLY A 468 25.14 -18.74 -9.51
C GLY A 468 26.00 -18.54 -10.76
N SER A 469 25.49 -18.88 -11.94
CA SER A 469 26.12 -18.63 -13.24
C SER A 469 25.68 -17.32 -13.91
N GLY A 470 24.79 -16.56 -13.27
CA GLY A 470 24.21 -15.33 -13.82
C GLY A 470 23.02 -15.59 -14.74
N GLN A 471 22.39 -16.76 -14.69
CA GLN A 471 21.26 -17.12 -15.55
C GLN A 471 19.94 -16.89 -14.82
N LEU A 472 19.00 -16.18 -15.47
CA LEU A 472 17.63 -16.03 -15.01
C LEU A 472 16.88 -17.36 -15.03
N ARG A 473 16.14 -17.60 -13.96
CA ARG A 473 15.33 -18.78 -13.72
C ARG A 473 14.06 -18.40 -12.99
N TYR A 474 13.10 -19.31 -13.01
CA TYR A 474 11.89 -19.17 -12.24
C TYR A 474 11.39 -20.49 -11.69
N VAL A 475 10.58 -20.41 -10.64
CA VAL A 475 9.76 -21.53 -10.14
C VAL A 475 8.30 -21.12 -10.09
N THR A 476 7.43 -22.01 -10.56
CA THR A 476 5.98 -21.77 -10.58
C THR A 476 5.38 -21.92 -9.19
N ALA A 477 4.21 -21.33 -8.95
CA ALA A 477 3.47 -21.51 -7.69
C ALA A 477 3.16 -22.99 -7.37
N ALA A 478 2.91 -23.81 -8.40
CA ALA A 478 2.53 -25.22 -8.26
C ALA A 478 3.71 -26.22 -8.29
N GLY A 479 4.92 -25.78 -8.66
CA GLY A 479 6.06 -26.66 -8.94
C GLY A 479 7.29 -26.37 -8.07
N VAL A 480 8.11 -27.37 -7.78
CA VAL A 480 9.40 -27.19 -7.10
C VAL A 480 10.60 -27.27 -8.05
N THR A 481 10.36 -27.47 -9.34
CA THR A 481 11.42 -27.63 -10.34
C THR A 481 11.73 -26.29 -11.00
N GLU A 482 12.98 -25.84 -10.89
CA GLU A 482 13.47 -24.66 -11.60
C GLU A 482 13.28 -24.77 -13.12
N GLN A 483 12.82 -23.68 -13.73
CA GLN A 483 12.77 -23.48 -15.16
C GLN A 483 13.83 -22.44 -15.54
N LYS A 484 14.53 -22.72 -16.64
CA LYS A 484 15.49 -21.77 -17.21
C LYS A 484 14.78 -20.81 -18.15
N ILE A 485 15.02 -19.52 -18.01
CA ILE A 485 14.61 -18.53 -19.01
C ILE A 485 15.68 -18.51 -20.11
N GLU A 486 15.39 -19.12 -21.26
CA GLU A 486 16.34 -19.15 -22.38
C GLU A 486 16.78 -17.73 -22.76
N ASN A 487 18.07 -17.54 -23.04
CA ASN A 487 18.69 -16.23 -23.33
C ASN A 487 18.66 -15.18 -22.19
N GLY A 488 18.20 -15.54 -20.99
CA GLY A 488 18.20 -14.67 -19.80
C GLY A 488 19.55 -14.58 -19.07
N GLY A 489 20.66 -14.41 -19.79
CA GLY A 489 21.99 -14.29 -19.20
C GLY A 489 22.31 -12.87 -18.72
N THR A 490 22.40 -12.68 -17.40
CA THR A 490 22.72 -11.40 -16.76
C THR A 490 24.24 -11.13 -16.75
N GLY A 491 24.62 -9.87 -16.88
CA GLY A 491 25.96 -9.40 -16.54
C GLY A 491 26.07 -9.08 -15.05
N ALA A 492 27.29 -9.14 -14.50
CA ALA A 492 27.50 -8.94 -13.06
C ALA A 492 28.80 -8.22 -12.68
N ASN A 493 29.06 -7.02 -13.25
CA ASN A 493 30.25 -6.25 -12.87
C ASN A 493 30.13 -5.67 -11.45
N TYR A 494 28.95 -5.17 -11.11
CA TYR A 494 28.65 -4.57 -9.81
C TYR A 494 27.62 -5.36 -9.02
N GLY A 495 27.03 -6.39 -9.61
CA GLY A 495 25.97 -7.23 -9.06
C GLY A 495 25.15 -7.78 -10.23
N PRO A 496 24.33 -8.84 -10.06
CA PRO A 496 23.45 -9.29 -11.14
C PRO A 496 22.59 -8.13 -11.66
N GLY A 497 22.72 -7.80 -12.95
CA GLY A 497 21.94 -6.74 -13.57
C GLY A 497 20.50 -7.18 -13.80
N VAL A 498 19.66 -7.09 -12.78
CA VAL A 498 18.26 -7.54 -12.81
C VAL A 498 17.40 -6.58 -12.01
N GLY A 499 16.16 -6.37 -12.45
CA GLY A 499 15.12 -5.66 -11.69
C GLY A 499 13.90 -6.54 -11.44
N ARG A 500 12.94 -6.00 -10.70
CA ARG A 500 11.68 -6.71 -10.44
C ARG A 500 10.90 -6.99 -11.73
N PRO A 501 10.31 -8.18 -11.90
CA PRO A 501 9.39 -8.43 -13.01
C PRO A 501 8.19 -7.48 -12.95
N TYR A 502 7.74 -6.97 -14.10
CA TYR A 502 6.57 -6.10 -14.18
C TYR A 502 5.87 -6.23 -15.54
N ASP A 503 4.57 -5.96 -15.59
CA ASP A 503 3.78 -5.93 -16.82
C ASP A 503 3.84 -4.53 -17.48
N PHE A 504 4.90 -4.29 -18.24
CA PHE A 504 5.18 -3.00 -18.87
C PHE A 504 4.28 -2.65 -20.07
N ASP A 505 3.36 -3.52 -20.51
CA ASP A 505 2.42 -3.20 -21.60
C ASP A 505 0.96 -3.53 -21.29
N GLY A 506 0.66 -3.93 -20.05
CA GLY A 506 -0.69 -4.19 -19.58
C GLY A 506 -1.35 -5.41 -20.24
N ASP A 507 -0.56 -6.33 -20.81
CA ASP A 507 -1.09 -7.53 -21.47
C ASP A 507 -1.41 -8.68 -20.50
N GLY A 508 -1.13 -8.47 -19.21
CA GLY A 508 -1.30 -9.42 -18.12
C GLY A 508 -0.11 -10.37 -17.94
N THR A 509 0.98 -10.21 -18.71
CA THR A 509 2.20 -11.03 -18.63
C THR A 509 3.42 -10.19 -18.29
N ALA A 510 3.97 -10.42 -17.10
CA ALA A 510 5.14 -9.72 -16.62
C ALA A 510 6.42 -10.09 -17.40
N ARG A 511 7.32 -9.12 -17.51
CA ARG A 511 8.64 -9.25 -18.15
C ARG A 511 9.71 -8.79 -17.17
N VAL A 512 10.85 -9.48 -17.20
CA VAL A 512 11.98 -9.22 -16.31
C VAL A 512 12.94 -8.23 -16.99
N PRO A 513 13.17 -7.04 -16.43
CA PRO A 513 14.24 -6.15 -16.87
C PRO A 513 15.59 -6.70 -16.41
N PHE A 514 16.55 -6.78 -17.34
CA PHE A 514 17.90 -7.25 -17.03
C PHE A 514 18.96 -6.63 -17.94
N VAL A 515 20.19 -6.57 -17.44
CA VAL A 515 21.37 -6.09 -18.16
C VAL A 515 22.20 -7.29 -18.60
N ASP A 516 22.45 -7.42 -19.90
CA ASP A 516 23.24 -8.54 -20.43
C ASP A 516 24.76 -8.33 -20.29
N GLY A 517 25.52 -9.37 -20.65
CA GLY A 517 26.99 -9.33 -20.65
C GLY A 517 27.61 -8.22 -21.53
N SER A 518 26.83 -7.64 -22.45
CA SER A 518 27.23 -6.58 -23.38
C SER A 518 26.71 -5.19 -22.99
N ASN A 519 26.24 -5.01 -21.74
CA ASN A 519 25.75 -3.73 -21.22
C ASN A 519 24.47 -3.22 -21.91
N ASN A 520 23.62 -4.12 -22.41
CA ASN A 520 22.30 -3.76 -22.92
C ASN A 520 21.22 -4.02 -21.87
N LEU A 521 20.31 -3.07 -21.67
CA LEU A 521 19.07 -3.28 -20.92
C LEU A 521 18.05 -3.98 -21.82
N LYS A 522 17.46 -5.05 -21.31
CA LYS A 522 16.54 -5.93 -22.03
C LYS A 522 15.36 -6.32 -21.16
N LEU A 523 14.23 -6.61 -21.82
CA LEU A 523 13.08 -7.28 -21.23
C LEU A 523 13.02 -8.73 -21.68
N ILE A 524 12.63 -9.65 -20.79
CA ILE A 524 12.43 -11.05 -21.14
C ILE A 524 11.32 -11.69 -20.28
N GLY A 525 10.42 -12.43 -20.92
CA GLY A 525 9.44 -13.29 -20.23
C GLY A 525 9.86 -14.76 -20.27
N ALA A 526 9.03 -15.68 -19.74
CA ALA A 526 9.33 -17.12 -19.69
C ALA A 526 9.62 -17.76 -21.06
N GLY A 527 9.09 -17.18 -22.14
CA GLY A 527 9.34 -17.63 -23.52
C GLY A 527 10.77 -17.41 -24.03
N GLY A 528 11.63 -16.71 -23.29
CA GLY A 528 13.07 -16.62 -23.58
C GLY A 528 13.44 -15.83 -24.83
N THR A 529 12.58 -14.93 -25.28
CA THR A 529 12.83 -14.02 -26.41
C THR A 529 13.08 -12.62 -25.88
N PRO A 530 14.35 -12.19 -25.72
CA PRO A 530 14.64 -10.89 -25.16
C PRO A 530 14.41 -9.75 -26.15
N THR A 531 13.85 -8.65 -25.67
CA THR A 531 13.73 -7.37 -26.39
C THR A 531 14.74 -6.38 -25.82
N THR A 532 15.57 -5.75 -26.67
CA THR A 532 16.48 -4.70 -26.24
C THR A 532 15.73 -3.39 -26.08
N VAL A 533 15.81 -2.79 -24.87
CA VAL A 533 15.24 -1.49 -24.53
C VAL A 533 16.30 -0.40 -24.68
N VAL A 534 17.48 -0.60 -24.09
CA VAL A 534 18.63 0.32 -24.19
C VAL A 534 19.86 -0.44 -24.68
N SER A 535 20.59 0.16 -25.64
CA SER A 535 21.77 -0.46 -26.25
C SER A 535 23.07 0.15 -25.70
N GLY A 536 23.86 -0.68 -25.00
CA GLY A 536 25.16 -0.31 -24.44
C GLY A 536 25.08 0.64 -23.23
N ASN A 537 26.23 0.79 -22.56
CA ASN A 537 26.49 1.73 -21.45
C ASN A 537 25.64 1.59 -20.18
N VAL A 538 24.74 0.61 -20.09
CA VAL A 538 24.03 0.30 -18.86
C VAL A 538 24.95 -0.49 -17.93
N ALA A 539 25.13 -0.05 -16.68
CA ALA A 539 25.93 -0.75 -15.69
C ALA A 539 25.27 -2.10 -15.35
N LYS A 540 26.10 -3.11 -15.07
CA LYS A 540 25.64 -4.43 -14.65
C LYS A 540 25.45 -4.42 -13.13
N ALA A 541 24.33 -3.82 -12.73
CA ALA A 541 23.93 -3.54 -11.36
C ALA A 541 22.40 -3.73 -11.23
N PRO A 542 21.87 -3.93 -10.01
CA PRO A 542 20.44 -3.97 -9.77
C PRO A 542 19.68 -2.80 -10.40
N LEU A 543 18.48 -3.09 -10.91
CA LEU A 543 17.60 -2.15 -11.61
C LEU A 543 16.37 -1.86 -10.75
N GLY A 544 15.98 -0.59 -10.69
CA GLY A 544 14.70 -0.17 -10.12
C GLY A 544 13.60 -0.24 -11.17
N VAL A 545 12.37 -0.47 -10.73
CA VAL A 545 11.17 -0.27 -11.56
C VAL A 545 10.29 0.69 -10.80
N PHE A 546 10.07 1.87 -11.36
CA PHE A 546 9.53 3.00 -10.63
C PHE A 546 8.84 3.95 -11.60
N ASP A 547 7.65 4.44 -11.22
CA ASP A 547 6.92 5.49 -11.93
C ASP A 547 7.56 6.85 -11.59
N VAL A 548 8.56 7.23 -12.40
CA VAL A 548 9.42 8.40 -12.21
C VAL A 548 8.64 9.69 -12.49
N ASP A 549 7.80 9.71 -13.51
CA ASP A 549 7.13 10.91 -14.01
C ASP A 549 5.63 10.97 -13.73
N THR A 550 5.10 9.99 -12.97
CA THR A 550 3.72 9.90 -12.49
C THR A 550 2.69 9.79 -13.59
N ASP A 551 3.04 9.15 -14.71
CA ASP A 551 2.13 8.92 -15.82
C ASP A 551 1.31 7.62 -15.69
N GLY A 552 1.60 6.81 -14.67
CA GLY A 552 0.95 5.53 -14.36
C GLY A 552 1.58 4.33 -15.07
N SER A 553 2.54 4.55 -15.96
CA SER A 553 3.46 3.54 -16.49
C SER A 553 4.65 3.40 -15.54
N MET A 554 5.39 2.29 -15.65
CA MET A 554 6.59 2.09 -14.86
C MET A 554 7.82 2.22 -15.73
N GLU A 555 8.76 3.05 -15.30
CA GLU A 555 10.06 3.20 -15.93
C GLU A 555 11.01 2.14 -15.37
N ILE A 556 12.07 1.86 -16.14
CA ILE A 556 13.20 1.10 -15.60
C ILE A 556 14.30 2.08 -15.25
N VAL A 557 14.65 2.14 -13.97
CA VAL A 557 15.75 2.96 -13.45
C VAL A 557 17.03 2.12 -13.42
N PHE A 558 18.11 2.66 -13.96
CA PHE A 558 19.38 1.98 -14.11
C PHE A 558 20.56 2.90 -13.86
N VAL A 559 21.70 2.29 -13.53
CA VAL A 559 22.95 3.03 -13.34
C VAL A 559 23.70 3.13 -14.67
N GLN A 560 24.19 4.32 -14.99
CA GLN A 560 25.14 4.57 -16.07
C GLN A 560 26.15 5.63 -15.62
N ASP A 561 27.44 5.33 -15.78
CA ASP A 561 28.55 6.23 -15.44
C ASP A 561 28.46 6.79 -13.99
N GLY A 562 28.00 5.97 -13.04
CA GLY A 562 27.85 6.35 -11.63
C GLY A 562 26.66 7.27 -11.30
N SER A 563 25.73 7.47 -12.24
CA SER A 563 24.48 8.22 -12.03
C SER A 563 23.27 7.37 -12.41
N LEU A 564 22.09 7.74 -11.89
CA LEU A 564 20.83 7.13 -12.29
C LEU A 564 20.30 7.73 -13.59
N TYR A 565 19.77 6.85 -14.41
CA TYR A 565 19.00 7.13 -15.61
C TYR A 565 17.72 6.30 -15.51
N TYR A 566 16.68 6.74 -16.20
CA TYR A 566 15.49 5.95 -16.38
C TYR A 566 15.16 5.83 -17.85
N VAL A 567 14.45 4.77 -18.19
CA VAL A 567 13.84 4.62 -19.52
C VAL A 567 12.33 4.62 -19.41
N ASP A 568 11.75 5.62 -20.05
CA ASP A 568 10.33 5.84 -20.25
C ASP A 568 9.88 5.20 -21.57
N ASP A 569 8.58 4.96 -21.73
CA ASP A 569 7.95 4.30 -22.88
C ASP A 569 8.61 2.93 -23.16
N VAL A 570 8.85 2.15 -22.10
CA VAL A 570 9.70 0.92 -22.10
C VAL A 570 9.37 -0.06 -23.24
N THR A 571 8.08 -0.27 -23.52
CA THR A 571 7.59 -1.20 -24.55
C THR A 571 7.17 -0.48 -25.85
N GLY A 572 7.14 0.85 -25.84
CA GLY A 572 6.76 1.73 -26.94
C GLY A 572 7.96 2.28 -27.71
N THR A 573 8.27 3.56 -27.50
CA THR A 573 9.46 4.24 -28.07
C THR A 573 10.39 4.65 -26.93
N PRO A 574 11.30 3.76 -26.50
CA PRO A 574 12.10 3.98 -25.30
C PRO A 574 12.83 5.33 -25.29
N ASN A 575 12.59 6.13 -24.26
CA ASN A 575 13.25 7.41 -24.03
C ASN A 575 14.15 7.32 -22.80
N VAL A 576 15.46 7.49 -22.99
CA VAL A 576 16.43 7.44 -21.89
C VAL A 576 16.72 8.85 -21.40
N THR A 577 16.43 9.09 -20.12
CA THR A 577 16.64 10.38 -19.45
C THR A 577 17.51 10.20 -18.21
N GLN A 578 18.39 11.17 -17.94
CA GLN A 578 19.17 11.18 -16.71
C GLN A 578 18.26 11.59 -15.56
N LEU A 579 18.26 10.82 -14.48
CA LEU A 579 17.47 11.16 -13.30
C LEU A 579 18.15 12.33 -12.57
N THR A 580 17.37 13.38 -12.32
CA THR A 580 17.81 14.57 -11.59
C THR A 580 16.91 14.81 -10.39
N ASP A 581 17.46 15.37 -9.33
CA ASP A 581 16.68 15.81 -8.17
C ASP A 581 15.90 17.11 -8.45
N SER A 582 15.20 17.61 -7.44
CA SER A 582 14.39 18.83 -7.50
C SER A 582 15.20 20.10 -7.79
N ASP A 583 16.51 20.08 -7.55
CA ASP A 583 17.42 21.18 -7.88
C ASP A 583 17.97 21.08 -9.32
N GLY A 584 17.67 19.98 -10.01
CA GLY A 584 18.14 19.66 -11.36
C GLY A 584 19.53 19.03 -11.37
N ASP A 585 20.05 18.61 -10.22
CA ASP A 585 21.35 17.96 -10.11
C ASP A 585 21.22 16.45 -10.39
N PRO A 586 22.17 15.83 -11.13
CA PRO A 586 22.14 14.40 -11.37
C PRO A 586 22.20 13.57 -10.09
N VAL A 587 21.35 12.54 -10.00
CA VAL A 587 21.37 11.59 -8.88
C VAL A 587 22.54 10.63 -9.04
N THR A 588 23.62 10.86 -8.27
CA THR A 588 24.82 9.99 -8.25
C THR A 588 24.66 8.83 -7.29
N VAL A 589 25.26 7.67 -7.59
CA VAL A 589 25.07 6.44 -6.80
C VAL A 589 26.34 5.61 -6.67
N VAL A 590 26.35 4.74 -5.66
CA VAL A 590 27.27 3.59 -5.60
C VAL A 590 26.73 2.49 -6.52
N GLU A 591 27.50 2.12 -7.54
CA GLU A 591 27.06 1.19 -8.60
C GLU A 591 26.71 -0.21 -8.08
N GLY A 592 27.25 -0.63 -6.93
CA GLY A 592 27.00 -1.94 -6.32
C GLY A 592 25.53 -2.15 -5.96
N PRO A 593 25.02 -1.47 -4.93
CA PRO A 593 23.61 -1.55 -4.54
C PRO A 593 22.64 -1.21 -5.69
N GLY A 594 23.06 -0.35 -6.62
CA GLY A 594 22.26 0.02 -7.78
C GLY A 594 21.03 0.83 -7.40
N ALA A 595 19.90 0.48 -8.01
CA ALA A 595 18.58 1.01 -7.71
C ALA A 595 17.62 -0.15 -7.40
N ALA A 596 16.65 0.09 -6.52
CA ALA A 596 15.60 -0.89 -6.19
C ALA A 596 14.22 -0.23 -6.09
#